data_AF-A0A165DP51-F1
#
_entry.id   AF-A0A165DP51-F1
#
_cell.length_a   1.000
_cell.length_b   1.000
_cell.length_c   1.000
_cell.angle_alpha   90.00
_cell.angle_beta   90.00
_cell.angle_gamma   90.00
#
_symmetry.space_group_name_H-M   'P 1'
#
loop_
_entity.id
_entity.type
_entity.pdbx_description
1 polymer ?
#
loop_
_entity_poly.entity_id
_entity_poly.type
_entity_poly.pdbx_seq_one_letter_code
_entity_poly.pdbx_strand_id
1 'polypeptide(L)'
;FIRDDTEDLSRLPYADQLAVKYYSSLFKEFVICDLKHYKSGAIALRWRTDEEVISGAGQFTCANPRCAHHAPPEGSQRCAPKLTAYELPFAYEEDGESKTALVKAVLCGRCAGKLVWRRE
;
A
#
# COMPACT_ATOMS: atom_id res chain seq x y z
N PHE A 1 9.10 -0.42 18.80
CA PHE A 1 10.33 0.36 18.56
C PHE A 1 10.59 0.38 17.07
N ILE A 2 10.20 1.46 16.39
CA ILE A 2 10.61 1.74 15.01
C ILE A 2 11.95 2.46 15.16
N ARG A 3 13.04 1.82 14.70
CA ARG A 3 14.39 2.42 14.73
C ARG A 3 14.45 3.48 13.62
N ASP A 4 14.98 4.65 13.95
CA ASP A 4 15.12 5.79 13.05
C ASP A 4 16.10 5.42 11.92
N ASP A 5 15.73 5.67 10.67
CA ASP A 5 16.52 5.34 9.46
C ASP A 5 17.88 6.09 9.40
N THR A 6 18.22 6.91 10.40
CA THR A 6 19.48 7.68 10.49
C THR A 6 20.63 6.95 11.18
N GLU A 7 20.42 5.77 11.78
CA GLU A 7 21.52 4.99 12.35
C GLU A 7 22.33 4.27 11.26
N ASP A 8 23.65 4.46 11.26
CA ASP A 8 24.60 3.83 10.33
C ASP A 8 24.48 2.30 10.40
N LEU A 9 23.70 1.71 9.48
CA LEU A 9 23.35 0.29 9.43
C LEU A 9 24.57 -0.62 9.48
N SER A 10 25.75 -0.13 9.07
CA SER A 10 27.00 -0.87 9.09
C SER A 10 27.49 -1.22 10.50
N ARG A 11 27.03 -0.51 11.54
CA ARG A 11 27.41 -0.73 12.94
C ARG A 11 26.60 -1.82 13.65
N LEU A 12 25.49 -2.26 13.05
CA LEU A 12 24.62 -3.28 13.63
C LEU A 12 25.12 -4.71 13.32
N PRO A 13 24.82 -5.71 14.17
CA PRO A 13 25.03 -7.12 13.84
C PRO A 13 24.36 -7.50 12.51
N TYR A 14 24.93 -8.44 11.75
CA TYR A 14 24.40 -8.84 10.44
C TYR A 14 22.91 -9.25 10.47
N ALA A 15 22.47 -9.93 11.54
CA ALA A 15 21.08 -10.31 11.72
C ALA A 15 20.15 -9.09 11.84
N ASP A 16 20.60 -8.04 12.54
CA ASP A 16 19.86 -6.79 12.69
C ASP A 16 19.82 -6.01 11.38
N GLN A 17 20.92 -5.99 10.61
CA GLN A 17 20.95 -5.38 9.28
C GLN A 17 19.96 -6.07 8.32
N LEU A 18 19.93 -7.40 8.35
CA LEU A 18 18.98 -8.19 7.55
C LEU A 18 17.54 -7.90 7.97
N ALA A 19 17.27 -7.81 9.27
CA ALA A 19 15.95 -7.46 9.79
C ALA A 19 15.53 -6.07 9.33
N VAL A 20 16.38 -5.04 9.47
CA VAL A 20 16.05 -3.67 9.04
C VAL A 20 15.76 -3.62 7.55
N LYS A 21 16.61 -4.25 6.72
CA LYS A 21 16.40 -4.31 5.26
C LYS A 21 15.12 -5.08 4.89
N TYR A 22 14.81 -6.14 5.62
CA TYR A 22 13.58 -6.91 5.43
C TYR A 22 12.35 -6.08 5.77
N TYR A 23 12.36 -5.39 6.91
CA TYR A 23 11.28 -4.53 7.35
C TYR A 23 11.06 -3.36 6.39
N SER A 24 12.11 -2.62 6.02
CA SER A 24 12.00 -1.48 5.10
C SER A 24 11.46 -1.89 3.72
N SER A 25 11.82 -3.08 3.23
CA SER A 25 11.26 -3.63 2.00
C SER A 25 9.79 -4.05 2.13
N LEU A 26 9.38 -4.56 3.29
CA LEU A 26 8.00 -5.05 3.51
C LEU A 26 6.98 -3.89 3.48
N PHE A 27 7.36 -2.72 3.98
CA PHE A 27 6.47 -1.55 4.08
C PHE A 27 6.29 -0.81 2.76
N LYS A 28 7.24 -0.91 1.83
CA LYS A 28 7.25 -0.15 0.56
C LYS A 28 6.66 -0.91 -0.64
N GLU A 29 6.09 -2.10 -0.45
CA GLU A 29 5.48 -2.86 -1.58
C GLU A 29 4.00 -2.48 -1.83
N PHE A 30 3.23 -2.26 -0.77
CA PHE A 30 1.77 -2.07 -0.86
C PHE A 30 1.35 -0.64 -0.53
N VAL A 31 0.39 -0.12 -1.29
CA VAL A 31 -0.13 1.25 -1.14
C VAL A 31 -1.63 1.30 -0.94
N ILE A 32 -2.10 2.39 -0.35
CA ILE A 32 -3.51 2.77 -0.32
C ILE A 32 -3.82 3.64 -1.54
N CYS A 33 -4.96 3.38 -2.17
CA CYS A 33 -5.38 4.03 -3.39
C CYS A 33 -6.76 4.68 -3.20
N ASP A 34 -6.82 6.01 -3.12
CA ASP A 34 -8.10 6.72 -3.08
C ASP A 34 -8.63 6.92 -4.50
N LEU A 35 -9.76 6.25 -4.76
CA LEU A 35 -10.49 6.26 -6.02
C LEU A 35 -11.68 7.23 -5.98
N LYS A 36 -11.68 8.28 -5.14
CA LYS A 36 -12.76 9.27 -5.06
C LYS A 36 -12.99 10.00 -6.38
N HIS A 37 -11.91 10.46 -7.00
CA HIS A 37 -11.94 11.30 -8.20
C HIS A 37 -11.64 10.51 -9.49
N TYR A 38 -11.88 9.20 -9.48
CA TYR A 38 -11.63 8.32 -10.63
C TYR A 38 -12.34 8.77 -11.92
N LYS A 39 -13.51 9.42 -11.82
CA LYS A 39 -14.25 9.95 -12.98
C LYS A 39 -13.54 11.09 -13.71
N SER A 40 -12.71 11.86 -13.00
CA SER A 40 -11.85 12.90 -13.57
C SER A 40 -10.47 12.37 -13.95
N GLY A 41 -10.22 11.06 -13.85
CA GLY A 41 -8.92 10.45 -14.13
C GLY A 41 -7.89 10.63 -13.01
N ALA A 42 -8.26 11.29 -11.91
CA ALA A 42 -7.38 11.52 -10.78
C ALA A 42 -7.46 10.36 -9.79
N ILE A 43 -6.33 9.71 -9.56
CA ILE A 43 -6.15 8.64 -8.58
C ILE A 43 -5.05 9.11 -7.62
N ALA A 44 -5.33 9.07 -6.32
CA ALA A 44 -4.34 9.39 -5.30
C ALA A 44 -3.78 8.10 -4.71
N LEU A 45 -2.45 8.05 -4.60
CA LEU A 45 -1.72 6.96 -3.96
C LEU A 45 -1.03 7.49 -2.71
N ARG A 46 -0.97 6.67 -1.66
CA ARG A 46 -0.16 6.95 -0.48
C ARG A 46 0.39 5.67 0.12
N TRP A 47 1.49 5.79 0.84
CA TRP A 47 1.97 4.73 1.71
C TRP A 47 0.94 4.39 2.81
N ARG A 48 0.98 3.14 3.26
CA ARG A 48 0.16 2.67 4.37
C ARG A 48 0.62 3.30 5.69
N THR A 49 -0.32 3.54 6.59
CA THR A 49 0.00 3.89 7.99
C THR A 49 0.43 2.63 8.74
N ASP A 50 1.07 2.80 9.90
CA ASP A 50 1.44 1.72 10.80
C ASP A 50 0.24 0.86 11.21
N GLU A 51 -0.89 1.49 11.54
CA GLU A 51 -2.14 0.82 11.87
C GLU A 51 -2.67 -0.05 10.70
N GLU A 52 -2.58 0.47 9.47
CA GLU A 52 -2.98 -0.24 8.25
C GLU A 52 -2.07 -1.42 7.95
N VAL A 53 -0.76 -1.29 8.22
CA VAL A 53 0.16 -2.41 8.04
C VAL A 53 -0.11 -3.51 9.08
N ILE A 54 -0.29 -3.14 10.34
CA ILE A 54 -0.57 -4.09 11.43
C ILE A 54 -1.89 -4.83 11.18
N SER A 55 -2.93 -4.12 10.73
CA SER A 55 -4.22 -4.74 10.38
C SER A 55 -4.21 -5.51 9.05
N GLY A 56 -3.13 -5.41 8.26
CA GLY A 56 -3.04 -6.02 6.93
C GLY A 56 -3.89 -5.32 5.87
N ALA A 57 -4.35 -4.10 6.14
CA ALA A 57 -5.14 -3.31 5.21
C ALA A 57 -4.36 -3.00 3.92
N GLY A 58 -5.03 -3.11 2.78
CA GLY A 58 -4.43 -2.89 1.46
C GLY A 58 -3.51 -4.02 0.95
N GLN A 59 -3.21 -5.03 1.78
CA GLN A 59 -2.56 -6.27 1.36
C GLN A 59 -3.55 -7.44 1.31
N PHE A 60 -4.30 -7.64 2.41
CA PHE A 60 -5.34 -8.67 2.50
C PHE A 60 -6.76 -8.11 2.32
N THR A 61 -6.87 -6.79 2.20
CA THR A 61 -8.14 -6.08 2.04
C THR A 61 -8.06 -5.11 0.85
N CYS A 62 -9.19 -4.51 0.49
CA CYS A 62 -9.21 -3.54 -0.59
C CYS A 62 -8.42 -2.28 -0.18
N ALA A 63 -7.46 -1.85 -1.00
CA ALA A 63 -6.63 -0.68 -0.81
C ALA A 63 -7.38 0.65 -0.92
N ASN A 64 -8.65 0.65 -1.30
CA ASN A 64 -9.46 1.87 -1.34
C ASN A 64 -10.15 2.11 0.00
N PRO A 65 -9.81 3.17 0.76
CA PRO A 65 -10.32 3.41 2.10
C PRO A 65 -11.84 3.66 2.13
N ARG A 66 -12.41 4.07 1.00
CA ARG A 66 -13.86 4.29 0.84
C ARG A 66 -14.62 3.00 0.48
N CYS A 67 -13.94 1.86 0.41
CA CYS A 67 -14.56 0.58 0.11
C CYS A 67 -15.00 -0.11 1.40
N ALA A 68 -16.18 -0.71 1.41
CA ALA A 68 -16.66 -1.53 2.54
C ALA A 68 -15.75 -2.74 2.86
N HIS A 69 -14.90 -3.14 1.90
CA HIS A 69 -13.95 -4.25 2.06
C HIS A 69 -12.54 -3.78 2.43
N HIS A 70 -12.35 -2.51 2.82
CA HIS A 70 -11.07 -1.99 3.27
C HIS A 70 -10.77 -2.39 4.73
N ALA A 71 -11.75 -2.19 5.60
CA ALA A 71 -11.76 -2.64 6.98
C ALA A 71 -13.03 -3.49 7.20
N PRO A 72 -13.06 -4.73 6.68
CA PRO A 72 -14.22 -5.59 6.85
C PRO A 72 -14.43 -5.92 8.34
N PRO A 73 -15.69 -5.95 8.84
CA PRO A 73 -15.95 -6.31 10.23
C PRO A 73 -15.50 -7.75 10.51
N GLU A 74 -15.02 -7.99 11.73
CA GLU A 74 -14.55 -9.30 12.18
C GLU A 74 -15.62 -10.38 11.94
N GLY A 75 -15.23 -11.48 11.29
CA GLY A 75 -16.15 -12.58 10.93
C GLY A 75 -16.76 -12.52 9.53
N SER A 76 -16.59 -11.42 8.77
CA SER A 76 -17.08 -11.31 7.38
C SER A 76 -16.18 -11.98 6.32
N GLN A 77 -15.13 -12.71 6.75
CA GLN A 77 -14.21 -13.47 5.88
C GLN A 77 -14.91 -14.46 4.94
N ARG A 78 -16.13 -14.92 5.29
CA ARG A 78 -16.91 -15.83 4.43
C ARG A 78 -17.40 -15.19 3.12
N CYS A 79 -17.38 -13.86 3.01
CA CYS A 79 -17.84 -13.11 1.84
C CYS A 79 -16.81 -12.07 1.38
N ALA A 80 -15.53 -12.38 1.53
CA ALA A 80 -14.46 -11.55 0.98
C ALA A 80 -14.55 -11.56 -0.56
N PRO A 81 -14.62 -10.40 -1.24
CA PRO A 81 -14.62 -10.37 -2.69
C PRO A 81 -13.27 -10.84 -3.22
N LYS A 82 -13.25 -11.32 -4.47
CA LYS A 82 -11.98 -11.56 -5.16
C LYS A 82 -11.17 -10.26 -5.22
N LEU A 83 -9.99 -10.31 -4.62
CA LEU A 83 -9.02 -9.23 -4.64
C LEU A 83 -8.01 -9.47 -5.75
N THR A 84 -7.58 -8.41 -6.43
CA THR A 84 -6.57 -8.46 -7.50
C THR A 84 -5.54 -7.38 -7.23
N ALA A 85 -4.26 -7.74 -7.32
CA ALA A 85 -3.16 -6.78 -7.19
C ALA A 85 -2.91 -6.09 -8.52
N TYR A 86 -2.80 -4.76 -8.49
CA TYR A 86 -2.47 -3.92 -9.63
C TYR A 86 -1.15 -3.22 -9.37
N GLU A 87 -0.26 -3.25 -10.36
CA GLU A 87 0.99 -2.52 -10.32
C GLU A 87 0.76 -1.10 -10.84
N LEU A 88 1.17 -0.11 -10.04
CA LEU A 88 0.98 1.30 -10.34
C LEU A 88 2.30 2.05 -10.16
N PRO A 89 2.66 2.96 -11.09
CA PRO A 89 3.77 3.86 -10.85
C PRO A 89 3.37 4.86 -9.76
N PHE A 90 4.18 4.94 -8.71
CA PHE A 90 4.00 5.89 -7.62
C PHE A 90 5.19 6.84 -7.57
N ALA A 91 4.92 8.10 -7.90
CA ALA A 91 5.87 9.18 -7.74
C ALA A 91 5.71 9.79 -6.34
N TYR A 92 6.81 9.94 -5.62
CA TYR A 92 6.85 10.54 -4.29
C TYR A 92 8.14 11.37 -4.12
N GLU A 93 8.11 12.33 -3.21
CA GLU A 93 9.27 13.14 -2.85
C GLU A 93 9.82 12.68 -1.50
N GLU A 94 11.12 12.43 -1.42
CA GLU A 94 11.84 12.03 -0.21
C GLU A 94 13.14 12.81 -0.19
N ASP A 95 13.38 13.58 0.87
CA ASP A 95 14.55 14.46 1.02
C ASP A 95 14.73 15.49 -0.12
N GLY A 96 13.62 15.96 -0.70
CA GLY A 96 13.63 16.91 -1.81
C GLY A 96 13.97 16.30 -3.18
N GLU A 97 14.16 14.97 -3.25
CA GLU A 97 14.35 14.24 -4.50
C GLU A 97 13.06 13.57 -4.95
N SER A 98 12.68 13.79 -6.21
CA SER A 98 11.58 13.08 -6.86
C SER A 98 11.99 11.64 -7.17
N LYS A 99 11.34 10.68 -6.52
CA LYS A 99 11.54 9.25 -6.75
C LYS A 99 10.30 8.62 -7.36
N THR A 100 10.49 7.52 -8.07
CA THR A 100 9.40 6.69 -8.59
C THR A 100 9.59 5.26 -8.13
N ALA A 101 8.52 4.64 -7.66
CA ALA A 101 8.47 3.25 -7.25
C ALA A 101 7.30 2.54 -7.93
N LEU A 102 7.51 1.29 -8.33
CA LEU A 102 6.44 0.43 -8.78
C LEU A 102 5.81 -0.24 -7.55
N VAL A 103 4.57 0.14 -7.24
CA VAL A 103 3.87 -0.31 -6.03
C VAL A 103 2.67 -1.17 -6.40
N LYS A 104 2.22 -1.99 -5.45
CA LYS A 104 1.06 -2.87 -5.61
C LYS A 104 -0.15 -2.31 -4.85
N ALA A 105 -1.27 -2.16 -5.54
CA ALA A 105 -2.56 -1.82 -4.95
C ALA A 105 -3.51 -3.02 -5.08
N VAL A 106 -3.94 -3.58 -3.95
CA VAL A 106 -4.88 -4.72 -3.93
C VAL A 106 -6.31 -4.20 -3.97
N LEU A 107 -7.08 -4.50 -5.01
CA LEU A 107 -8.43 -3.96 -5.18
C LEU A 107 -9.47 -5.06 -5.39
N CYS A 108 -10.68 -4.84 -4.89
CA CYS A 108 -11.83 -5.68 -5.24
C CYS A 108 -12.34 -5.36 -6.65
N GLY A 109 -13.13 -6.25 -7.27
CA GLY A 109 -13.63 -6.07 -8.64
C GLY A 109 -14.33 -4.72 -8.88
N ARG A 110 -15.07 -4.19 -7.89
CA ARG A 110 -15.70 -2.86 -7.99
C ARG A 110 -14.68 -1.71 -8.04
N CYS A 111 -13.59 -1.81 -7.29
CA CYS A 111 -12.54 -0.80 -7.27
C CYS A 111 -11.58 -0.93 -8.45
N ALA A 112 -11.33 -2.15 -8.92
CA ALA A 112 -10.62 -2.42 -10.17
C ALA A 112 -11.29 -1.71 -11.36
N GLY A 113 -12.63 -1.80 -11.50
CA GLY A 113 -13.36 -1.08 -12.55
C GLY A 113 -13.21 0.45 -12.46
N LYS A 114 -13.11 1.01 -11.24
CA LYS A 114 -12.84 2.44 -11.05
C LYS A 114 -11.43 2.83 -11.46
N LEU A 115 -10.44 1.95 -11.23
CA LEU A 115 -9.05 2.17 -11.62
C LEU A 115 -8.88 2.24 -13.15
N VAL A 116 -9.75 1.54 -13.90
CA VAL A 116 -9.71 1.42 -15.37
C VAL A 116 -10.74 2.33 -16.07
N TRP A 117 -11.61 3.03 -15.34
CA TRP A 117 -12.79 3.77 -15.84
C TRP A 117 -12.61 4.69 -17.08
N ARG A 118 -11.41 5.20 -17.36
CA ARG A 118 -11.11 6.07 -18.51
C ARG A 118 -10.01 5.51 -19.43
N ARG A 119 -9.60 4.26 -19.20
CA ARG A 119 -8.59 3.55 -19.98
C ARG A 119 -9.20 2.72 -21.11
N GLU A 120 -10.52 2.73 -21.23
CA GLU A 120 -11.33 2.23 -22.36
C GLU A 120 -12.07 3.38 -23.03
#